data_AF-A0A6B0Y5Y2-F1
#
_entry.id   AF-A0A6B0Y5Y2-F1
#
_cell.length_a   1.000
_cell.length_b   1.000
_cell.length_c   1.000
_cell.angle_alpha   90.00
_cell.angle_beta   90.00
_cell.angle_gamma   90.00
#
_symmetry.space_group_name_H-M   'P 1'
#
loop_
_entity.id
_entity.type
_entity.pdbx_description
1 polymer ?
#
loop_
_entity_poly.entity_id
_entity_poly.type
_entity_poly.pdbx_seq_one_letter_code
_entity_poly.pdbx_strand_id
1 'polypeptide(L)'
;MSAIDGDASDPHQGTLTGIASVADGFDRNAALYRLLAKADRGRVERLLAEVAELPATPHREDVARVLYIRFASVDPAGAADHAVRTLANPEAVSAVFRAWAHADLDSAVARAAELPTGPRVDAARAILQLDLPAARLGSIAEHLGVRLADVEISKPVVPARVETHNAALARLSAIDDPDSRREEVVLLASDWATADAAGALTAIIGWDGEESVRGSMLYHVMDKWAKADPRAATDWLVAHDTGKLLDLVFPAFLSLARTDPDHAEGLAEALPVEPARRQALIGILTAMLDRGDLDRALTAFAELDLRDQPMVTGEIGTELVRADPERALEWLMGLDEALRRDSYDWMFMRMYGVDSSVTKRLIQGIADPEMRIDAANAVAHWEMGDPGEALAWAESLGTEEQYAPVVAYMFQDWFRRDAPRATTALMAYRSGLARDRALRTLVAVRLAAHDTVAAERFFHAIESPGDRRSAAGRLQRYYTETDPIERKAAVFRRLATEGD
;
A
#
# COMPACT_ATOMS: atom_id res chain seq x y z
N MET A 1 34.28 -20.33 1.66
CA MET A 1 33.29 -19.30 1.98
C MET A 1 33.46 -18.19 0.97
N SER A 2 32.62 -18.22 -0.06
CA SER A 2 32.70 -17.38 -1.25
C SER A 2 32.52 -15.90 -0.94
N ALA A 3 33.28 -15.10 -1.67
CA ALA A 3 33.07 -13.69 -1.88
C ALA A 3 31.67 -13.42 -2.44
N ILE A 4 31.01 -12.39 -1.90
CA ILE A 4 29.97 -11.67 -2.62
C ILE A 4 30.68 -10.44 -3.18
N ASP A 5 31.01 -10.51 -4.46
CA ASP A 5 31.40 -9.35 -5.26
C ASP A 5 30.20 -8.41 -5.31
N GLY A 6 30.36 -7.24 -4.70
CA GLY A 6 29.41 -6.14 -4.79
C GLY A 6 29.51 -5.50 -6.17
N ASP A 7 28.41 -5.56 -6.91
CA ASP A 7 28.20 -4.91 -8.19
C ASP A 7 28.55 -3.42 -8.11
N ALA A 8 29.58 -3.05 -8.87
CA ALA A 8 30.05 -1.70 -9.08
C ALA A 8 29.40 -1.15 -10.36
N SER A 9 28.23 -0.51 -10.24
CA SER A 9 27.57 0.06 -11.42
C SER A 9 26.68 1.29 -11.19
N ASP A 10 26.88 2.06 -10.11
CA ASP A 10 26.36 3.44 -10.04
C ASP A 10 27.39 4.41 -9.45
N PRO A 11 27.94 5.36 -10.24
CA PRO A 11 28.92 6.34 -9.79
C PRO A 11 28.39 7.32 -8.71
N HIS A 12 27.10 7.29 -8.40
CA HIS A 12 26.48 8.13 -7.37
C HIS A 12 26.39 7.48 -5.98
N GLN A 13 26.56 6.16 -5.85
CA GLN A 13 26.31 5.42 -4.59
C GLN A 13 27.28 5.72 -3.42
N GLY A 14 28.36 6.48 -3.65
CA GLY A 14 29.32 6.89 -2.61
C GLY A 14 29.29 8.37 -2.24
N THR A 15 28.47 9.18 -2.92
CA THR A 15 28.43 10.64 -2.75
C THR A 15 27.19 11.07 -1.97
N LEU A 16 27.30 12.15 -1.21
CA LEU A 16 26.18 12.66 -0.41
C LEU A 16 24.97 13.03 -1.27
N THR A 17 25.21 13.63 -2.45
CA THR A 17 24.18 13.98 -3.43
C THR A 17 23.45 12.75 -3.98
N GLY A 18 24.19 11.68 -4.31
CA GLY A 18 23.59 10.43 -4.77
C GLY A 18 22.74 9.77 -3.69
N ILE A 19 23.26 9.69 -2.47
CA ILE A 19 22.54 9.15 -1.31
C ILE A 19 21.27 9.97 -1.01
N ALA A 20 21.33 11.30 -1.09
CA ALA A 20 20.18 12.17 -0.87
C ALA A 20 19.06 11.99 -1.91
N SER A 21 19.37 11.45 -3.09
CA SER A 21 18.41 11.19 -4.17
C SER A 21 17.69 9.84 -4.07
N VAL A 22 18.10 8.97 -3.14
CA VAL A 22 17.45 7.67 -2.90
C VAL A 22 16.05 7.91 -2.31
N ALA A 23 15.02 7.40 -2.99
CA ALA A 23 13.62 7.62 -2.64
C ALA A 23 13.22 6.87 -1.35
N ASP A 24 13.68 5.63 -1.21
CA ASP A 24 13.42 4.83 -0.02
C ASP A 24 14.24 5.31 1.19
N GLY A 25 13.55 5.57 2.30
CA GLY A 25 14.16 6.13 3.51
C GLY A 25 15.07 5.14 4.24
N PHE A 26 14.79 3.84 4.16
CA PHE A 26 15.59 2.80 4.80
C PHE A 26 16.92 2.63 4.06
N ASP A 27 16.88 2.49 2.74
CA ASP A 27 18.07 2.33 1.89
C ASP A 27 18.97 3.57 1.95
N ARG A 28 18.37 4.76 1.95
CA ARG A 28 19.09 6.03 2.15
C ARG A 28 19.85 6.05 3.48
N ASN A 29 19.19 5.69 4.57
CA ASN A 29 19.82 5.66 5.89
C ASN A 29 20.91 4.58 5.97
N ALA A 30 20.69 3.40 5.39
CA ALA A 30 21.70 2.36 5.30
C ALA A 30 22.95 2.82 4.54
N ALA A 31 22.79 3.57 3.45
CA ALA A 31 23.89 4.18 2.71
C ALA A 31 24.62 5.28 3.51
N LEU A 32 23.88 6.14 4.23
CA LEU A 32 24.45 7.15 5.13
C LEU A 32 25.27 6.50 6.25
N TYR A 33 24.76 5.46 6.91
CA TYR A 33 25.49 4.76 7.95
C TYR A 33 26.77 4.11 7.43
N ARG A 34 26.74 3.53 6.21
CA ARG A 34 27.95 3.01 5.55
C ARG A 34 28.98 4.11 5.27
N LEU A 35 28.54 5.25 4.74
CA LEU A 35 29.41 6.40 4.48
C LEU A 35 30.07 6.94 5.77
N LEU A 36 29.33 6.89 6.89
CA LEU A 36 29.73 7.50 8.16
C LEU A 36 30.44 6.55 9.13
N ALA A 37 30.43 5.24 8.89
CA ALA A 37 30.96 4.23 9.79
C ALA A 37 32.39 4.52 10.30
N LYS A 38 33.24 5.13 9.46
CA LYS A 38 34.62 5.52 9.80
C LYS A 38 34.91 7.02 9.64
N ALA A 39 33.87 7.85 9.48
CA ALA A 39 34.06 9.28 9.32
C ALA A 39 34.58 9.89 10.63
N ASP A 40 35.68 10.64 10.52
CA ASP A 40 36.22 11.48 11.59
C ASP A 40 35.53 12.85 11.60
N ARG A 41 35.84 13.68 12.61
CA ARG A 41 35.30 15.03 12.74
C ARG A 41 35.41 15.84 11.45
N GLY A 42 36.60 15.90 10.86
CA GLY A 42 36.84 16.71 9.66
C GLY A 42 36.09 16.21 8.42
N ARG A 43 35.87 14.89 8.31
CA ARG A 43 35.03 14.29 7.27
C ARG A 43 33.56 14.66 7.47
N VAL A 44 33.05 14.61 8.70
CA VAL A 44 31.65 14.95 9.00
C VAL A 44 31.37 16.43 8.78
N GLU A 45 32.28 17.32 9.18
CA GLU A 45 32.15 18.77 8.93
C GLU A 45 32.08 19.10 7.44
N ARG A 46 32.90 18.45 6.60
CA ARG A 46 32.83 18.62 5.13
C ARG A 46 31.51 18.13 4.55
N LEU A 47 31.02 16.97 5.00
CA LEU A 47 29.73 16.44 4.55
C LEU A 47 28.57 17.35 4.99
N LEU A 48 28.61 17.93 6.19
CA LEU A 48 27.61 18.91 6.63
C LEU A 48 27.65 20.20 5.78
N ALA A 49 28.82 20.63 5.33
CA ALA A 49 28.94 21.73 4.37
C ALA A 49 28.34 21.36 3.00
N GLU A 50 28.54 20.12 2.53
CA GLU A 50 27.89 19.61 1.31
C GLU A 50 26.36 19.57 1.43
N VAL A 51 25.81 19.22 2.62
CA VAL A 51 24.34 19.28 2.86
C VAL A 51 23.80 20.70 2.67
N ALA A 52 24.58 21.73 2.99
CA ALA A 52 24.13 23.12 2.87
C ALA A 52 23.82 23.50 1.41
N GLU A 53 24.50 22.86 0.46
CA GLU A 53 24.38 23.08 -0.99
C GLU A 53 23.32 22.18 -1.65
N LEU A 54 22.73 21.23 -0.91
CA LEU A 54 21.67 20.37 -1.45
C LEU A 54 20.33 21.12 -1.61
N PRO A 55 19.50 20.75 -2.60
CA PRO A 55 18.13 21.27 -2.72
C PRO A 55 17.35 21.13 -1.42
N ALA A 56 16.56 22.16 -1.07
CA ALA A 56 15.68 22.14 0.10
C ALA A 56 14.53 21.15 -0.10
N THR A 57 14.81 19.89 0.23
CA THR A 57 13.87 18.76 0.22
C THR A 57 13.70 18.24 1.64
N PRO A 58 12.59 17.55 1.97
CA PRO A 58 12.42 16.92 3.28
C PRO A 58 13.58 15.98 3.67
N HIS A 59 14.25 15.38 2.68
CA HIS A 59 15.39 14.47 2.89
C HIS A 59 16.68 15.17 3.31
N ARG A 60 16.82 16.47 3.04
CA ARG A 60 18.02 17.25 3.41
C ARG A 60 18.20 17.30 4.93
N GLU A 61 17.11 17.44 5.66
CA GLU A 61 17.10 17.51 7.13
C GLU A 61 17.39 16.14 7.76
N ASP A 62 16.83 15.06 7.20
CA ASP A 62 17.13 13.69 7.59
C ASP A 62 18.63 13.35 7.44
N VAL A 63 19.22 13.73 6.30
CA VAL A 63 20.65 13.54 6.04
C VAL A 63 21.50 14.33 7.04
N ALA A 64 21.14 15.59 7.29
CA ALA A 64 21.82 16.44 8.28
C ALA A 64 21.76 15.81 9.69
N ARG A 65 20.59 15.29 10.09
CA ARG A 65 20.37 14.67 11.40
C ARG A 65 21.30 13.48 11.63
N VAL A 66 21.41 12.59 10.66
CA VAL A 66 22.31 11.41 10.74
C VAL A 66 23.77 11.82 10.83
N LEU A 67 24.17 12.86 10.08
CA LEU A 67 25.52 13.44 10.17
C LEU A 67 25.82 14.03 11.55
N TYR A 68 24.86 14.76 12.14
CA TYR A 68 25.00 15.32 13.48
C TYR A 68 25.06 14.24 14.57
N ILE A 69 24.35 13.12 14.41
CA ILE A 69 24.50 11.95 15.31
C ILE A 69 25.92 11.40 15.24
N ARG A 70 26.47 11.23 14.02
CA ARG A 70 27.87 10.79 13.87
C ARG A 70 28.85 11.81 14.45
N PHE A 71 28.63 13.10 14.21
CA PHE A 71 29.47 14.16 14.77
C PHE A 71 29.48 14.08 16.30
N ALA A 72 28.29 14.00 16.91
CA ALA A 72 28.15 13.89 18.35
C ALA A 72 28.84 12.65 18.93
N SER A 73 28.89 11.54 18.19
CA SER A 73 29.61 10.32 18.62
C SER A 73 31.14 10.44 18.61
N VAL A 74 31.71 11.37 17.82
CA VAL A 74 33.15 11.55 17.65
C VAL A 74 33.68 12.76 18.42
N ASP A 75 32.94 13.87 18.39
CA ASP A 75 33.25 15.11 19.10
C ASP A 75 31.94 15.81 19.51
N PRO A 76 31.36 15.44 20.67
CA PRO A 76 30.08 15.96 21.12
C PRO A 76 30.07 17.48 21.34
N ALA A 77 31.14 18.04 21.90
CA ALA A 77 31.25 19.48 22.15
C ALA A 77 31.39 20.25 20.84
N GLY A 78 32.23 19.79 19.92
CA GLY A 78 32.37 20.36 18.58
C GLY A 78 31.07 20.29 17.78
N ALA A 79 30.33 19.18 17.89
CA ALA A 79 29.02 19.01 17.25
C ALA A 79 27.98 20.00 17.81
N ALA A 80 27.93 20.20 19.13
CA ALA A 80 27.03 21.16 19.76
C ALA A 80 27.36 22.59 19.32
N ASP A 81 28.64 22.96 19.33
CA ASP A 81 29.10 24.28 18.86
C ASP A 81 28.78 24.49 17.37
N HIS A 82 28.89 23.45 16.55
CA HIS A 82 28.54 23.52 15.14
C HIS A 82 27.02 23.65 14.93
N ALA A 83 26.21 22.83 15.60
CA ALA A 83 24.74 22.85 15.49
C ALA A 83 24.16 24.21 15.89
N VAL A 84 24.69 24.81 16.96
CA VAL A 84 24.28 26.13 17.45
C VAL A 84 24.68 27.25 16.48
N ARG A 85 25.88 27.18 15.87
CA ARG A 85 26.40 28.24 15.00
C ARG A 85 25.87 28.21 13.57
N THR A 86 25.74 27.02 12.98
CA THR A 86 25.63 26.89 11.52
C THR A 86 24.20 26.98 11.02
N LEU A 87 23.19 26.67 11.85
CA LEU A 87 21.79 26.63 11.40
C LEU A 87 20.75 27.13 12.41
N ALA A 88 21.10 27.28 13.70
CA ALA A 88 20.13 27.52 14.79
C ALA A 88 18.86 26.62 14.68
N ASN A 89 19.01 25.42 14.12
CA ASN A 89 17.92 24.49 13.87
C ASN A 89 17.71 23.64 15.13
N PRO A 90 16.52 23.70 15.76
CA PRO A 90 16.17 22.91 16.95
C PRO A 90 16.42 21.41 16.79
N GLU A 91 16.26 20.86 15.58
CA GLU A 91 16.42 19.44 15.31
C GLU A 91 17.88 18.98 15.36
N ALA A 92 18.80 19.82 14.88
CA ALA A 92 20.24 19.53 14.92
C ALA A 92 20.75 19.56 16.37
N VAL A 93 20.35 20.58 17.14
CA VAL A 93 20.65 20.67 18.57
C VAL A 93 20.09 19.46 19.30
N SER A 94 18.83 19.11 19.04
CA SER A 94 18.18 17.96 19.66
C SER A 94 18.88 16.64 19.31
N ALA A 95 19.29 16.44 18.06
CA ALA A 95 19.99 15.23 17.62
C ALA A 95 21.36 15.08 18.31
N VAL A 96 22.12 16.17 18.42
CA VAL A 96 23.43 16.18 19.09
C VAL A 96 23.27 15.86 20.58
N PHE A 97 22.38 16.57 21.29
CA PHE A 97 22.24 16.38 22.74
C PHE A 97 21.58 15.05 23.10
N ARG A 98 20.69 14.52 22.26
CA ARG A 98 20.17 13.16 22.42
C ARG A 98 21.29 12.14 22.27
N ALA A 99 22.07 12.21 21.19
CA ALA A 99 23.16 11.25 20.95
C ALA A 99 24.25 11.34 22.02
N TRP A 100 24.62 12.56 22.43
CA TRP A 100 25.58 12.79 23.50
C TRP A 100 25.07 12.24 24.82
N ALA A 101 23.83 12.56 25.22
CA ALA A 101 23.31 12.15 26.52
C ALA A 101 23.09 10.63 26.65
N HIS A 102 22.90 9.89 25.55
CA HIS A 102 22.93 8.43 25.56
C HIS A 102 24.32 7.85 25.87
N ALA A 103 25.39 8.55 25.49
CA ALA A 103 26.77 8.12 25.71
C ALA A 103 27.33 8.64 27.05
N ASP A 104 27.04 9.91 27.37
CA ASP A 104 27.49 10.62 28.57
C ASP A 104 26.48 11.72 28.93
N LEU A 105 25.52 11.34 29.79
CA LEU A 105 24.43 12.19 30.24
C LEU A 105 24.92 13.42 31.01
N ASP A 106 25.89 13.25 31.92
CA ASP A 106 26.33 14.32 32.81
C ASP A 106 27.07 15.41 32.04
N SER A 107 27.96 15.03 31.11
CA SER A 107 28.65 15.98 30.24
C SER A 107 27.69 16.71 29.29
N ALA A 108 26.68 16.01 28.77
CA ALA A 108 25.66 16.59 27.92
C ALA A 108 24.80 17.62 28.68
N VAL A 109 24.39 17.32 29.91
CA VAL A 109 23.63 18.24 30.78
C VAL A 109 24.48 19.47 31.14
N ALA A 110 25.75 19.27 31.52
CA ALA A 110 26.66 20.37 31.84
C ALA A 110 26.84 21.31 30.65
N ARG A 111 27.04 20.77 29.43
CA ARG A 111 27.16 21.59 28.23
C ARG A 111 25.85 22.29 27.86
N ALA A 112 24.70 21.62 28.00
CA ALA A 112 23.40 22.21 27.71
C ALA A 112 23.12 23.44 28.60
N ALA A 113 23.51 23.41 29.88
CA ALA A 113 23.35 24.53 30.80
C ALA A 113 24.09 25.81 30.34
N GLU A 114 25.19 25.67 29.59
CA GLU A 114 25.99 26.77 29.08
C GLU A 114 25.44 27.39 27.78
N LEU A 115 24.47 26.75 27.14
CA LEU A 115 23.92 27.23 25.87
C LEU A 115 23.06 28.49 26.04
N PRO A 116 22.91 29.33 24.99
CA PRO A 116 21.89 30.39 24.97
C PRO A 116 20.47 29.83 25.14
N THR A 117 19.52 30.65 25.61
CA THR A 117 18.17 30.22 26.02
C THR A 117 17.45 29.34 24.98
N GLY A 118 17.47 29.69 23.70
CA GLY A 118 16.82 28.89 22.65
C GLY A 118 17.41 27.47 22.54
N PRO A 119 18.69 27.33 22.13
CA PRO A 119 19.33 26.03 22.04
C PRO A 119 19.39 25.24 23.36
N ARG A 120 19.41 25.93 24.51
CA ARG A 120 19.30 25.30 25.83
C ARG A 120 17.97 24.58 26.01
N VAL A 121 16.86 25.19 25.59
CA VAL A 121 15.52 24.57 25.64
C VAL A 121 15.45 23.37 24.70
N ASP A 122 16.02 23.47 23.51
CA ASP A 122 16.05 22.36 22.54
C ASP A 122 16.89 21.18 23.06
N ALA A 123 18.07 21.47 23.63
CA ALA A 123 18.92 20.48 24.27
C ALA A 123 18.22 19.83 25.48
N ALA A 124 17.56 20.63 26.33
CA ALA A 124 16.82 20.13 27.47
C ALA A 124 15.68 19.20 27.04
N ARG A 125 14.98 19.52 25.94
CA ARG A 125 13.94 18.66 25.37
C ARG A 125 14.48 17.31 24.92
N ALA A 126 15.62 17.30 24.25
CA ALA A 126 16.25 16.07 23.81
C ALA A 126 16.71 15.18 24.97
N ILE A 127 17.24 15.78 26.04
CA ILE A 127 17.74 15.06 27.23
C ILE A 127 16.60 14.56 28.10
N LEU A 128 15.55 15.36 28.31
CA LEU A 128 14.44 15.00 29.21
C LEU A 128 13.46 13.99 28.61
N GLN A 129 13.57 13.70 27.30
CA GLN A 129 12.85 12.60 26.64
C GLN A 129 13.54 11.23 26.77
N LEU A 130 14.69 11.15 27.45
CA LEU A 130 15.34 9.88 27.75
C LEU A 130 14.55 9.10 28.79
N ASP A 131 14.61 7.77 28.69
CA ASP A 131 13.98 6.86 29.66
C ASP A 131 14.76 6.83 30.97
N LEU A 132 14.55 7.86 31.79
CA LEU A 132 15.20 8.07 33.09
C LEU A 132 14.15 8.16 34.20
N PRO A 133 14.50 7.79 35.46
CA PRO A 133 13.59 7.95 36.59
C PRO A 133 13.13 9.41 36.77
N ALA A 134 11.86 9.62 37.12
CA ALA A 134 11.25 10.95 37.25
C ALA A 134 12.03 11.91 38.18
N ALA A 135 12.60 11.39 39.28
CA ALA A 135 13.44 12.19 40.19
C ALA A 135 14.72 12.70 39.50
N ARG A 136 15.30 11.90 38.60
CA ARG A 136 16.49 12.26 37.83
C ARG A 136 16.16 13.29 36.76
N LEU A 137 15.03 13.12 36.06
CA LEU A 137 14.51 14.11 35.11
C LEU A 137 14.23 15.46 35.79
N GLY A 138 13.62 15.44 36.97
CA GLY A 138 13.38 16.64 37.77
C GLY A 138 14.66 17.39 38.13
N SER A 139 15.69 16.67 38.59
CA SER A 139 17.00 17.27 38.92
C SER A 139 17.71 17.85 37.69
N ILE A 140 17.60 17.20 36.53
CA ILE A 140 18.18 17.71 35.27
C ILE A 140 17.43 18.96 34.81
N ALA A 141 16.09 18.95 34.86
CA ALA A 141 15.27 20.11 34.49
C ALA A 141 15.60 21.33 35.35
N GLU A 142 15.73 21.14 36.67
CA GLU A 142 16.17 22.18 37.60
C GLU A 142 17.57 22.72 37.25
N HIS A 143 18.52 21.83 36.98
CA HIS A 143 19.89 22.22 36.61
C HIS A 143 19.95 23.03 35.31
N LEU A 144 19.10 22.70 34.34
CA LEU A 144 19.01 23.40 33.06
C LEU A 144 18.17 24.68 33.13
N GLY A 145 17.52 24.95 34.27
CA GLY A 145 16.64 26.10 34.46
C GLY A 145 15.37 26.04 33.60
N VAL A 146 14.89 24.84 33.29
CA VAL A 146 13.64 24.60 32.53
C VAL A 146 12.63 23.91 33.43
N ARG A 147 11.33 24.18 33.23
CA ARG A 147 10.30 23.40 33.92
C ARG A 147 10.11 22.10 33.16
N LEU A 148 10.09 20.97 33.87
CA LEU A 148 9.82 19.66 33.27
C LEU A 148 8.49 19.66 32.49
N ALA A 149 7.47 20.34 33.03
CA ALA A 149 6.20 20.57 32.36
C ALA A 149 6.35 21.31 31.01
N ASP A 150 7.21 22.32 30.89
CA ASP A 150 7.41 23.07 29.64
C ASP A 150 8.10 22.24 28.55
N VAL A 151 8.76 21.14 28.94
CA VAL A 151 9.51 20.25 28.07
C VAL A 151 8.71 19.01 27.65
N GLU A 152 7.85 18.50 28.54
CA GLU A 152 6.87 17.44 28.23
C GLU A 152 5.77 17.94 27.27
N ILE A 153 5.55 19.26 27.17
CA ILE A 153 4.61 19.89 26.22
C ILE A 153 5.25 19.96 24.81
N SER A 154 5.44 18.81 24.18
CA SER A 154 5.56 18.71 22.72
C SER A 154 4.68 17.61 22.13
N LYS A 155 3.70 17.12 22.90
CA LYS A 155 2.38 16.80 22.36
C LYS A 155 1.50 18.03 22.61
N PRO A 156 0.66 18.48 21.67
CA PRO A 156 -0.28 19.55 21.95
C PRO A 156 -1.22 19.07 23.06
N VAL A 157 -0.92 19.47 24.30
CA VAL A 157 -1.86 19.35 25.40
C VAL A 157 -2.79 20.54 25.25
N VAL A 158 -3.94 20.30 24.63
CA VAL A 158 -5.12 21.12 24.89
C VAL A 158 -5.27 21.12 26.41
N PRO A 159 -5.30 22.29 27.09
CA PRO A 159 -5.47 22.30 28.54
C PRO A 159 -6.72 21.47 28.84
N ALA A 160 -6.63 20.56 29.81
CA ALA A 160 -7.79 19.84 30.32
C ALA A 160 -8.84 20.87 30.73
N ARG A 161 -9.74 21.18 29.80
CA ARG A 161 -10.99 21.81 30.16
C ARG A 161 -11.65 20.77 31.04
N VAL A 162 -12.03 21.15 32.25
CA VAL A 162 -13.08 20.45 32.98
C VAL A 162 -14.40 20.75 32.26
N GLU A 163 -14.45 20.48 30.96
CA GLU A 163 -15.61 20.58 30.10
C GLU A 163 -16.27 19.21 30.18
N THR A 164 -17.53 19.19 30.60
CA THR A 164 -18.30 17.95 30.65
C THR A 164 -18.49 17.41 29.24
N HIS A 165 -18.70 16.09 29.11
CA HIS A 165 -19.00 15.46 27.83
C HIS A 165 -20.07 16.24 27.04
N ASN A 166 -21.14 16.67 27.72
CA ASN A 166 -22.24 17.43 27.14
C ASN A 166 -21.81 18.80 26.57
N ALA A 167 -20.94 19.53 27.27
CA ALA A 167 -20.50 20.85 26.80
C ALA A 167 -19.60 20.72 25.56
N ALA A 168 -18.71 19.72 25.55
CA ALA A 168 -17.85 19.46 24.40
C ALA A 168 -18.64 18.95 23.18
N LEU A 169 -19.68 18.12 23.37
CA LEU A 169 -20.58 17.71 22.28
C LEU A 169 -21.40 18.87 21.73
N ALA A 170 -21.88 19.78 22.59
CA ALA A 170 -22.58 20.97 22.15
C ALA A 170 -21.67 21.89 21.31
N ARG A 171 -20.40 22.03 21.71
CA ARG A 171 -19.40 22.75 20.92
C ARG A 171 -19.12 22.08 19.58
N LEU A 172 -19.03 20.75 19.56
CA LEU A 172 -18.81 20.00 18.33
C LEU A 172 -19.93 20.23 17.31
N SER A 173 -21.20 20.25 17.77
CA SER A 173 -22.36 20.58 16.92
C SER A 173 -22.35 22.01 16.37
N ALA A 174 -21.61 22.93 16.98
CA ALA A 174 -21.53 24.32 16.57
C ALA A 174 -20.43 24.59 15.52
N ILE A 175 -19.65 23.58 15.12
CA ILE A 175 -18.64 23.71 14.08
C ILE A 175 -19.29 23.50 12.71
N ASP A 176 -19.40 24.58 11.94
CA ASP A 176 -20.02 24.56 10.61
C ASP A 176 -19.12 23.92 9.54
N ASP A 177 -17.80 24.13 9.64
CA ASP A 177 -16.82 23.63 8.67
C ASP A 177 -16.61 22.10 8.82
N PRO A 178 -16.88 21.29 7.77
CA PRO A 178 -16.81 19.83 7.87
C PRO A 178 -15.43 19.27 8.17
N ASP A 179 -14.36 19.89 7.67
CA ASP A 179 -12.99 19.40 7.88
C ASP A 179 -12.51 19.72 9.29
N SER A 180 -12.73 20.95 9.76
CA SER A 180 -12.47 21.36 11.15
C SER A 180 -13.26 20.50 12.13
N ARG A 181 -14.52 20.16 11.80
CA ARG A 181 -15.35 19.28 12.63
C ARG A 181 -14.80 17.86 12.67
N ARG A 182 -14.30 17.32 11.55
CA ARG A 182 -13.69 15.99 11.49
C ARG A 182 -12.41 15.92 12.32
N GLU A 183 -11.55 16.94 12.24
CA GLU A 183 -10.35 17.03 13.07
C GLU A 183 -10.71 17.07 14.57
N GLU A 184 -11.70 17.89 14.93
CA GLU A 184 -12.16 18.01 16.32
C GLU A 184 -12.77 16.70 16.85
N VAL A 185 -13.52 15.95 16.04
CA VAL A 185 -14.04 14.61 16.39
C VAL A 185 -12.91 13.70 16.85
N VAL A 186 -11.82 13.63 16.06
CA VAL A 186 -10.69 12.75 16.34
C VAL A 186 -9.98 13.16 17.63
N LEU A 187 -9.74 14.46 17.81
CA LEU A 187 -9.10 15.00 19.00
C LEU A 187 -9.93 14.74 20.26
N LEU A 188 -11.22 15.07 20.22
CA LEU A 188 -12.12 14.91 21.35
C LEU A 188 -12.30 13.44 21.74
N ALA A 189 -12.53 12.57 20.76
CA ALA A 189 -12.63 11.12 20.98
C ALA A 189 -11.33 10.56 21.59
N SER A 190 -10.18 11.01 21.09
CA SER A 190 -8.87 10.62 21.60
C SER A 190 -8.67 11.04 23.06
N ASP A 191 -9.01 12.28 23.42
CA ASP A 191 -8.86 12.79 24.78
C ASP A 191 -9.78 12.05 25.75
N TRP A 192 -11.04 11.86 25.34
CA TRP A 192 -12.04 11.15 26.13
C TRP A 192 -11.69 9.68 26.37
N ALA A 193 -11.23 8.98 25.33
CA ALA A 193 -10.79 7.59 25.47
C ALA A 193 -9.59 7.44 26.42
N THR A 194 -8.75 8.47 26.54
CA THR A 194 -7.62 8.47 27.49
C THR A 194 -8.07 8.68 28.92
N ALA A 195 -9.13 9.48 29.11
CA ALA A 195 -9.63 9.84 30.43
C ALA A 195 -10.60 8.79 31.00
N ASP A 196 -11.61 8.39 30.23
CA ASP A 196 -12.66 7.44 30.60
C ASP A 196 -13.38 6.92 29.33
N ALA A 197 -12.83 5.87 28.70
CA ALA A 197 -13.39 5.34 27.46
C ALA A 197 -14.82 4.80 27.61
N ALA A 198 -15.13 4.08 28.70
CA ALA A 198 -16.45 3.51 28.92
C ALA A 198 -17.51 4.61 29.16
N GLY A 199 -17.17 5.63 29.95
CA GLY A 199 -18.01 6.80 30.17
C GLY A 199 -18.19 7.62 28.89
N ALA A 200 -17.13 7.77 28.10
CA ALA A 200 -17.18 8.45 26.80
C ALA A 200 -18.13 7.76 25.82
N LEU A 201 -18.02 6.44 25.62
CA LEU A 201 -18.93 5.68 24.76
C LEU A 201 -20.38 5.80 25.24
N THR A 202 -20.61 5.71 26.55
CA THR A 202 -21.95 5.88 27.14
C THR A 202 -22.52 7.28 26.84
N ALA A 203 -21.69 8.33 26.97
CA ALA A 203 -22.10 9.71 26.69
C ALA A 203 -22.44 9.91 25.21
N ILE A 204 -21.63 9.36 24.30
CA ILE A 204 -21.83 9.48 22.84
C ILE A 204 -23.07 8.70 22.39
N ILE A 205 -23.33 7.51 22.95
CA ILE A 205 -24.55 6.74 22.67
C ILE A 205 -25.81 7.53 23.03
N GLY A 206 -25.78 8.27 24.14
CA GLY A 206 -26.89 9.12 24.60
C GLY A 206 -27.00 10.46 23.89
N TRP A 207 -26.10 10.80 22.97
CA TRP A 207 -26.05 12.11 22.32
C TRP A 207 -26.93 12.19 21.08
N ASP A 208 -27.84 13.17 21.05
CA ASP A 208 -28.77 13.45 19.95
C ASP A 208 -28.13 14.30 18.81
N GLY A 209 -26.83 14.11 18.58
CA GLY A 209 -26.09 14.76 17.49
C GLY A 209 -26.25 14.04 16.14
N GLU A 210 -25.62 14.61 15.11
CA GLU A 210 -25.57 14.00 13.78
C GLU A 210 -25.02 12.57 13.85
N GLU A 211 -25.73 11.62 13.23
CA GLU A 211 -25.41 10.19 13.30
C GLU A 211 -24.02 9.86 12.75
N SER A 212 -23.61 10.53 11.66
CA SER A 212 -22.29 10.36 11.05
C SER A 212 -21.15 10.74 12.02
N VAL A 213 -21.32 11.86 12.74
CA VAL A 213 -20.37 12.38 13.72
C VAL A 213 -20.34 11.47 14.95
N ARG A 214 -21.51 11.02 15.41
CA ARG A 214 -21.65 10.09 16.53
C ARG A 214 -20.95 8.77 16.25
N GLY A 215 -21.21 8.17 15.08
CA GLY A 215 -20.56 6.93 14.66
C GLY A 215 -19.04 7.06 14.61
N SER A 216 -18.53 8.15 14.03
CA SER A 216 -17.09 8.44 14.00
C SER A 216 -16.47 8.59 15.40
N MET A 217 -17.12 9.31 16.30
CA MET A 217 -16.67 9.42 17.69
C MET A 217 -16.64 8.05 18.39
N LEU A 218 -17.70 7.26 18.27
CA LEU A 218 -17.76 5.92 18.88
C LEU A 218 -16.60 5.04 18.37
N TYR A 219 -16.36 5.04 17.06
CA TYR A 219 -15.28 4.29 16.44
C TYR A 219 -13.91 4.71 16.98
N HIS A 220 -13.62 6.01 17.01
CA HIS A 220 -12.32 6.51 17.49
C HIS A 220 -12.09 6.27 18.98
N VAL A 221 -13.13 6.37 19.81
CA VAL A 221 -13.02 6.02 21.23
C VAL A 221 -12.74 4.52 21.40
N MET A 222 -13.48 3.66 20.69
CA MET A 222 -13.30 2.21 20.76
C MET A 222 -11.92 1.79 20.25
N ASP A 223 -11.48 2.28 19.09
CA ASP A 223 -10.17 1.96 18.52
C ASP A 223 -9.02 2.33 19.46
N LYS A 224 -9.08 3.53 20.06
CA LYS A 224 -8.06 3.96 21.02
C LYS A 224 -8.10 3.14 22.31
N TRP A 225 -9.29 2.87 22.84
CA TRP A 225 -9.44 2.07 24.05
C TRP A 225 -8.96 0.64 23.83
N ALA A 226 -9.39 -0.01 22.74
CA ALA A 226 -9.02 -1.38 22.42
C ALA A 226 -7.52 -1.54 22.19
N LYS A 227 -6.82 -0.53 21.66
CA LYS A 227 -5.35 -0.52 21.57
C LYS A 227 -4.66 -0.42 22.92
N ALA A 228 -5.27 0.24 23.90
CA ALA A 228 -4.72 0.44 25.24
C ALA A 228 -5.04 -0.73 26.18
N ASP A 229 -6.28 -1.22 26.14
CA ASP A 229 -6.79 -2.34 26.92
C ASP A 229 -7.80 -3.15 26.09
N PRO A 230 -7.33 -4.10 25.27
CA PRO A 230 -8.18 -4.86 24.36
C PRO A 230 -9.25 -5.68 25.09
N ARG A 231 -8.93 -6.23 26.28
CA ARG A 231 -9.87 -7.04 27.05
C ARG A 231 -11.00 -6.19 27.59
N ALA A 232 -10.67 -5.08 28.28
CA ALA A 232 -11.71 -4.22 28.84
C ALA A 232 -12.63 -3.62 27.77
N ALA A 233 -12.06 -3.23 26.61
CA ALA A 233 -12.83 -2.71 25.49
C ALA A 233 -13.79 -3.75 24.91
N THR A 234 -13.31 -4.97 24.66
CA THR A 234 -14.16 -6.05 24.14
C THR A 234 -15.18 -6.52 25.18
N ASP A 235 -14.82 -6.64 26.45
CA ASP A 235 -15.73 -6.99 27.55
C ASP A 235 -16.88 -5.98 27.66
N TRP A 236 -16.56 -4.68 27.55
CA TRP A 236 -17.57 -3.64 27.50
C TRP A 236 -18.46 -3.82 26.27
N LEU A 237 -17.88 -4.03 25.08
CA LEU A 237 -18.65 -4.15 23.85
C LEU A 237 -19.64 -5.33 23.90
N VAL A 238 -19.20 -6.51 24.36
CA VAL A 238 -20.05 -7.71 24.46
C VAL A 238 -21.11 -7.60 25.55
N ALA A 239 -20.91 -6.74 26.55
CA ALA A 239 -21.92 -6.44 27.57
C ALA A 239 -23.05 -5.51 27.06
N HIS A 240 -22.94 -4.97 25.83
CA HIS A 240 -23.93 -4.10 25.21
C HIS A 240 -24.62 -4.77 24.00
N ASP A 241 -25.64 -4.11 23.45
CA ASP A 241 -26.35 -4.56 22.25
C ASP A 241 -25.44 -4.41 21.02
N THR A 242 -24.63 -5.43 20.76
CA THR A 242 -23.68 -5.50 19.62
C THR A 242 -24.36 -5.33 18.26
N GLY A 243 -25.66 -5.63 18.15
CA GLY A 243 -26.45 -5.37 16.94
C GLY A 243 -26.60 -3.88 16.62
N LYS A 244 -26.48 -3.01 17.62
CA LYS A 244 -26.47 -1.53 17.46
C LYS A 244 -25.07 -0.93 17.43
N LEU A 245 -24.05 -1.73 17.72
CA LEU A 245 -22.65 -1.30 17.85
C LEU A 245 -21.74 -2.05 16.87
N LEU A 246 -22.27 -2.47 15.73
CA LEU A 246 -21.56 -3.30 14.74
C LEU A 246 -20.24 -2.68 14.29
N ASP A 247 -20.21 -1.36 14.10
CA ASP A 247 -19.01 -0.63 13.66
C ASP A 247 -17.87 -0.65 14.70
N LEU A 248 -18.17 -1.01 15.96
CA LEU A 248 -17.19 -1.10 17.05
C LEU A 248 -16.60 -2.50 17.19
N VAL A 249 -17.22 -3.51 16.56
CA VAL A 249 -16.82 -4.92 16.69
C VAL A 249 -15.47 -5.15 16.05
N PHE A 250 -15.27 -4.68 14.81
CA PHE A 250 -13.99 -4.84 14.12
C PHE A 250 -12.79 -4.29 14.91
N PRO A 251 -12.74 -3.00 15.32
CA PRO A 251 -11.56 -2.47 16.02
C PRO A 251 -11.30 -3.13 17.39
N ALA A 252 -12.37 -3.54 18.10
CA ALA A 252 -12.26 -4.25 19.38
C ALA A 252 -11.62 -5.64 19.20
N PHE A 253 -12.17 -6.45 18.28
CA PHE A 253 -11.69 -7.81 18.03
C PHE A 253 -10.33 -7.84 17.34
N LEU A 254 -10.04 -6.89 16.45
CA LEU A 254 -8.70 -6.71 15.86
C LEU A 254 -7.65 -6.51 16.95
N SER A 255 -7.89 -5.58 17.88
CA SER A 255 -6.95 -5.27 18.95
C SER A 255 -6.82 -6.43 19.94
N LEU A 256 -7.94 -7.10 20.27
CA LEU A 256 -7.90 -8.28 21.14
C LEU A 256 -7.09 -9.39 20.51
N ALA A 257 -7.37 -9.75 19.26
CA ALA A 257 -6.69 -10.83 18.56
C ALA A 257 -5.19 -10.56 18.34
N ARG A 258 -4.77 -9.30 18.23
CA ARG A 258 -3.34 -8.94 18.21
C ARG A 258 -2.60 -9.33 19.49
N THR A 259 -3.29 -9.41 20.63
CA THR A 259 -2.69 -9.72 21.95
C THR A 259 -3.03 -11.11 22.46
N ASP A 260 -4.25 -11.59 22.20
CA ASP A 260 -4.79 -12.87 22.63
C ASP A 260 -5.79 -13.42 21.57
N PRO A 261 -5.30 -14.06 20.51
CA PRO A 261 -6.13 -14.55 19.41
C PRO A 261 -7.09 -15.68 19.84
N ASP A 262 -6.64 -16.58 20.71
CA ASP A 262 -7.46 -17.71 21.17
C ASP A 262 -8.67 -17.22 21.97
N HIS A 263 -8.47 -16.18 22.80
CA HIS A 263 -9.58 -15.58 23.52
C HIS A 263 -10.52 -14.79 22.60
N ALA A 264 -9.99 -14.09 21.61
CA ALA A 264 -10.80 -13.38 20.62
C ALA A 264 -11.71 -14.32 19.84
N GLU A 265 -11.19 -15.47 19.39
CA GLU A 265 -11.97 -16.50 18.69
C GLU A 265 -13.09 -17.06 19.57
N GLY A 266 -12.78 -17.45 20.80
CA GLY A 266 -13.78 -17.97 21.74
C GLY A 266 -14.89 -16.96 22.06
N LEU A 267 -14.56 -15.67 22.15
CA LEU A 267 -15.56 -14.61 22.33
C LEU A 267 -16.39 -14.35 21.07
N ALA A 268 -15.77 -14.41 19.89
CA ALA A 268 -16.49 -14.22 18.63
C ALA A 268 -17.57 -15.30 18.42
N GLU A 269 -17.27 -16.55 18.78
CA GLU A 269 -18.24 -17.65 18.75
C GLU A 269 -19.44 -17.45 19.67
N ALA A 270 -19.25 -16.72 20.77
CA ALA A 270 -20.29 -16.43 21.74
C ALA A 270 -21.17 -15.22 21.35
N LEU A 271 -20.84 -14.49 20.28
CA LEU A 271 -21.62 -13.33 19.85
C LEU A 271 -23.04 -13.74 19.38
N PRO A 272 -24.09 -13.04 19.86
CA PRO A 272 -25.47 -13.48 19.69
C PRO A 272 -26.05 -13.21 18.30
N VAL A 273 -25.47 -12.26 17.55
CA VAL A 273 -25.97 -11.84 16.23
C VAL A 273 -24.93 -12.06 15.14
N GLU A 274 -25.39 -12.64 14.03
CA GLU A 274 -24.56 -12.99 12.87
C GLU A 274 -23.72 -11.83 12.32
N PRO A 275 -24.24 -10.60 12.16
CA PRO A 275 -23.43 -9.49 11.65
C PRO A 275 -22.27 -9.12 12.59
N ALA A 276 -22.45 -9.25 13.91
CA ALA A 276 -21.38 -8.97 14.87
C ALA A 276 -20.32 -10.07 14.82
N ARG A 277 -20.74 -11.35 14.82
CA ARG A 277 -19.82 -12.50 14.66
C ARG A 277 -18.95 -12.33 13.42
N ARG A 278 -19.55 -11.95 12.30
CA ARG A 278 -18.84 -11.68 11.05
C ARG A 278 -17.78 -10.60 11.18
N GLN A 279 -18.13 -9.44 11.76
CA GLN A 279 -17.17 -8.34 11.97
C GLN A 279 -16.03 -8.73 12.91
N ALA A 280 -16.33 -9.53 13.94
CA ALA A 280 -15.32 -10.07 14.85
C ALA A 280 -14.33 -10.98 14.12
N LEU A 281 -14.83 -11.91 13.30
CA LEU A 281 -14.00 -12.82 12.51
C LEU A 281 -13.08 -12.07 11.54
N ILE A 282 -13.58 -11.02 10.88
CA ILE A 282 -12.75 -10.17 10.01
C ILE A 282 -11.63 -9.52 10.82
N GLY A 283 -11.94 -8.92 11.97
CA GLY A 283 -10.92 -8.30 12.83
C GLY A 283 -9.87 -9.30 13.32
N ILE A 284 -10.28 -10.51 13.70
CA ILE A 284 -9.38 -11.59 14.10
C ILE A 284 -8.46 -11.99 12.94
N LEU A 285 -9.03 -12.20 11.74
CA LEU A 285 -8.27 -12.62 10.57
C LEU A 285 -7.26 -11.56 10.15
N THR A 286 -7.65 -10.28 10.13
CA THR A 286 -6.72 -9.17 9.89
C THR A 286 -5.60 -9.15 10.94
N ALA A 287 -5.89 -9.42 12.22
CA ALA A 287 -4.85 -9.52 13.26
C ALA A 287 -3.86 -10.67 13.02
N MET A 288 -4.34 -11.82 12.53
CA MET A 288 -3.47 -12.96 12.18
C MET A 288 -2.52 -12.60 11.04
N LEU A 289 -3.04 -11.96 9.98
CA LEU A 289 -2.25 -11.53 8.84
C LEU A 289 -1.18 -10.49 9.25
N ASP A 290 -1.55 -9.50 10.08
CA ASP A 290 -0.61 -8.50 10.62
C ASP A 290 0.55 -9.13 11.42
N ARG A 291 0.30 -10.29 12.05
CA ARG A 291 1.29 -11.03 12.83
C ARG A 291 2.12 -12.00 11.99
N GLY A 292 1.79 -12.16 10.71
CA GLY A 292 2.42 -13.13 9.81
C GLY A 292 1.94 -14.56 10.01
N ASP A 293 0.82 -14.77 10.70
CA ASP A 293 0.23 -16.08 10.99
C ASP A 293 -0.65 -16.58 9.83
N LEU A 294 -0.11 -16.58 8.60
CA LEU A 294 -0.84 -16.85 7.36
C LEU A 294 -1.53 -18.23 7.33
N ASP A 295 -0.88 -19.26 7.88
CA ASP A 295 -1.46 -20.60 7.93
C ASP A 295 -2.75 -20.63 8.76
N ARG A 296 -2.75 -19.95 9.91
CA ARG A 296 -3.93 -19.83 10.78
C ARG A 296 -5.03 -19.03 10.09
N ALA A 297 -4.67 -17.93 9.40
CA ALA A 297 -5.62 -17.13 8.64
C ALA A 297 -6.29 -17.94 7.51
N LEU A 298 -5.54 -18.82 6.84
CA LEU A 298 -6.08 -19.71 5.80
C LEU A 298 -7.00 -20.80 6.36
N THR A 299 -6.68 -21.35 7.54
CA THR A 299 -7.59 -22.25 8.25
C THR A 299 -8.88 -21.54 8.62
N ALA A 300 -8.79 -20.37 9.25
CA ALA A 300 -9.95 -19.58 9.62
C ALA A 300 -10.81 -19.21 8.40
N PHE A 301 -10.18 -18.82 7.29
CA PHE A 301 -10.86 -18.55 6.02
C PHE A 301 -11.69 -19.73 5.51
N ALA A 302 -11.12 -20.94 5.55
CA ALA A 302 -11.79 -22.15 5.07
C ALA A 302 -13.03 -22.52 5.92
N GLU A 303 -13.07 -22.07 7.17
CA GLU A 303 -14.18 -22.29 8.11
C GLU A 303 -15.29 -21.22 7.97
N LEU A 304 -15.03 -20.11 7.27
CA LEU A 304 -16.05 -19.09 7.01
C LEU A 304 -17.13 -19.61 6.06
N ASP A 305 -18.36 -19.17 6.31
CA ASP A 305 -19.44 -19.30 5.34
C ASP A 305 -19.03 -18.69 4.00
N LEU A 306 -19.41 -19.33 2.88
CA LEU A 306 -19.12 -18.84 1.52
C LEU A 306 -19.57 -17.39 1.27
N ARG A 307 -20.62 -16.93 1.95
CA ARG A 307 -21.12 -15.55 1.86
C ARG A 307 -20.16 -14.52 2.47
N ASP A 308 -19.27 -14.95 3.36
CA ASP A 308 -18.39 -14.10 4.16
C ASP A 308 -16.93 -14.14 3.67
N GLN A 309 -16.54 -15.23 3.00
CA GLN A 309 -15.22 -15.35 2.36
C GLN A 309 -14.82 -14.16 1.48
N PRO A 310 -15.69 -13.60 0.59
CA PRO A 310 -15.30 -12.48 -0.28
C PRO A 310 -14.77 -11.25 0.46
N MET A 311 -15.14 -11.07 1.74
CA MET A 311 -14.73 -9.91 2.53
C MET A 311 -13.24 -9.95 2.90
N VAL A 312 -12.65 -11.14 3.00
CA VAL A 312 -11.27 -11.36 3.47
C VAL A 312 -10.35 -11.91 2.38
N THR A 313 -10.91 -12.36 1.25
CA THR A 313 -10.14 -12.89 0.12
C THR A 313 -9.08 -11.90 -0.38
N GLY A 314 -9.40 -10.60 -0.40
CA GLY A 314 -8.48 -9.56 -0.84
C GLY A 314 -7.21 -9.44 0.01
N GLU A 315 -7.38 -9.47 1.34
CA GLU A 315 -6.26 -9.37 2.29
C GLU A 315 -5.40 -10.64 2.26
N ILE A 316 -6.03 -11.82 2.33
CA ILE A 316 -5.34 -13.11 2.27
C ILE A 316 -4.61 -13.28 0.95
N GLY A 317 -5.28 -13.04 -0.17
CA GLY A 317 -4.68 -13.19 -1.49
C GLY A 317 -3.52 -12.21 -1.70
N THR A 318 -3.63 -10.97 -1.19
CA THR A 318 -2.53 -10.01 -1.26
C THR A 318 -1.30 -10.48 -0.48
N GLU A 319 -1.49 -11.01 0.73
CA GLU A 319 -0.37 -11.50 1.54
C GLU A 319 0.21 -12.79 0.97
N LEU A 320 -0.63 -13.70 0.47
CA LEU A 320 -0.19 -14.90 -0.24
C LEU A 320 0.70 -14.54 -1.43
N VAL A 321 0.26 -13.63 -2.30
CA VAL A 321 1.04 -13.22 -3.47
C VAL A 321 2.38 -12.60 -3.06
N ARG A 322 2.42 -11.85 -1.95
CA ARG A 322 3.66 -11.24 -1.43
C ARG A 322 4.62 -12.29 -0.88
N ALA A 323 4.09 -13.31 -0.19
CA ALA A 323 4.88 -14.31 0.50
C ALA A 323 5.33 -15.45 -0.44
N ASP A 324 4.40 -15.98 -1.24
CA ASP A 324 4.59 -17.14 -2.10
C ASP A 324 3.54 -17.14 -3.25
N PRO A 325 3.92 -16.63 -4.45
CA PRO A 325 3.03 -16.63 -5.61
C PRO A 325 2.57 -18.02 -6.06
N GLU A 326 3.35 -19.08 -5.82
CA GLU A 326 2.95 -20.44 -6.21
C GLU A 326 1.81 -20.91 -5.30
N ARG A 327 1.98 -20.74 -3.99
CA ARG A 327 0.93 -21.00 -3.00
C ARG A 327 -0.29 -20.11 -3.20
N ALA A 328 -0.11 -18.87 -3.65
CA ALA A 328 -1.21 -17.97 -4.00
C ALA A 328 -2.05 -18.51 -5.16
N LEU A 329 -1.39 -19.06 -6.19
CA LEU A 329 -2.08 -19.71 -7.30
C LEU A 329 -2.81 -20.98 -6.84
N GLU A 330 -2.16 -21.83 -6.06
CA GLU A 330 -2.80 -23.04 -5.50
C GLU A 330 -4.05 -22.68 -4.70
N TRP A 331 -3.97 -21.65 -3.85
CA TRP A 331 -5.11 -21.17 -3.09
C TRP A 331 -6.21 -20.60 -3.98
N LEU A 332 -5.90 -19.73 -4.94
CA LEU A 332 -6.86 -19.20 -5.92
C LEU A 332 -7.61 -20.32 -6.64
N MET A 333 -6.90 -21.36 -7.07
CA MET A 333 -7.46 -22.49 -7.80
C MET A 333 -8.30 -23.41 -6.90
N GLY A 334 -8.09 -23.37 -5.58
CA GLY A 334 -8.89 -24.08 -4.59
C GLY A 334 -10.13 -23.34 -4.09
N LEU A 335 -10.33 -22.07 -4.47
CA LEU A 335 -11.53 -21.31 -4.12
C LEU A 335 -12.78 -21.86 -4.82
N ASP A 336 -13.95 -21.59 -4.23
CA ASP A 336 -15.24 -21.82 -4.90
C ASP A 336 -15.28 -21.13 -6.28
N GLU A 337 -15.99 -21.71 -7.24
CA GLU A 337 -16.08 -21.23 -8.63
C GLU A 337 -16.38 -19.73 -8.72
N ALA A 338 -17.41 -19.27 -8.00
CA ALA A 338 -17.83 -17.89 -8.08
C ALA A 338 -16.75 -16.95 -7.52
N LEU A 339 -16.18 -17.32 -6.38
CA LEU A 339 -15.15 -16.53 -5.72
C LEU A 339 -13.84 -16.54 -6.50
N ARG A 340 -13.45 -17.68 -7.07
CA ARG A 340 -12.27 -17.82 -7.94
C ARG A 340 -12.40 -16.94 -9.15
N ARG A 341 -13.56 -16.96 -9.84
CA ARG A 341 -13.82 -16.11 -11.00
C ARG A 341 -13.73 -14.63 -10.64
N ASP A 342 -14.34 -14.23 -9.53
CA ASP A 342 -14.32 -12.84 -9.09
C ASP A 342 -12.93 -12.41 -8.57
N SER A 343 -12.08 -13.38 -8.20
CA SER A 343 -10.72 -13.13 -7.72
C SER A 343 -9.63 -13.18 -8.78
N TYR A 344 -9.95 -13.76 -9.93
CA TYR A 344 -9.00 -14.16 -10.94
C TYR A 344 -8.14 -13.00 -11.45
N ASP A 345 -8.79 -11.98 -12.02
CA ASP A 345 -8.10 -10.87 -12.68
C ASP A 345 -7.23 -10.07 -11.70
N TRP A 346 -7.74 -9.75 -10.51
CA TRP A 346 -6.99 -8.93 -9.56
C TRP A 346 -5.83 -9.70 -8.91
N MET A 347 -5.99 -11.01 -8.68
CA MET A 347 -4.90 -11.84 -8.17
C MET A 347 -3.78 -11.98 -9.20
N PHE A 348 -4.11 -12.30 -10.45
CA PHE A 348 -3.10 -12.36 -11.51
C PHE A 348 -2.43 -11.01 -11.78
N MET A 349 -3.18 -9.90 -11.73
CA MET A 349 -2.64 -8.55 -11.78
C MET A 349 -1.61 -8.32 -10.66
N ARG A 350 -1.96 -8.71 -9.43
CA ARG A 350 -1.08 -8.55 -8.28
C ARG A 350 0.17 -9.41 -8.40
N MET A 351 0.03 -10.67 -8.80
CA MET A 351 1.16 -11.58 -9.03
C MET A 351 2.10 -11.02 -10.09
N TYR A 352 1.53 -10.57 -11.21
CA TYR A 352 2.29 -10.00 -12.31
C TYR A 352 3.08 -8.75 -11.88
N GLY A 353 2.46 -7.90 -11.05
CA GLY A 353 3.10 -6.70 -10.50
C GLY A 353 4.23 -7.00 -9.51
N VAL A 354 4.18 -8.13 -8.80
CA VAL A 354 5.26 -8.58 -7.90
C VAL A 354 6.40 -9.20 -8.70
N ASP A 355 6.10 -10.19 -9.56
CA ASP A 355 7.08 -10.82 -10.43
C ASP A 355 6.40 -11.38 -11.68
N SER A 356 6.56 -10.67 -12.81
CA SER A 356 5.99 -11.07 -14.09
C SER A 356 6.60 -12.37 -14.62
N SER A 357 7.88 -12.64 -14.34
CA SER A 357 8.57 -13.85 -14.81
C SER A 357 8.09 -15.09 -14.07
N VAL A 358 7.93 -15.00 -12.76
CA VAL A 358 7.30 -16.05 -11.94
C VAL A 358 5.86 -16.27 -12.38
N THR A 359 5.07 -15.19 -12.53
CA THR A 359 3.66 -15.28 -12.94
C THR A 359 3.51 -15.98 -14.29
N LYS A 360 4.32 -15.62 -15.29
CA LYS A 360 4.34 -16.28 -16.60
C LYS A 360 4.64 -17.77 -16.51
N ARG A 361 5.62 -18.18 -15.69
CA ARG A 361 5.95 -19.59 -15.45
C ARG A 361 4.82 -20.34 -14.77
N LEU A 362 4.17 -19.71 -13.79
CA LEU A 362 3.04 -20.30 -13.09
C LEU A 362 1.85 -20.51 -14.02
N ILE A 363 1.54 -19.53 -14.87
CA ILE A 363 0.50 -19.66 -15.91
C ILE A 363 0.83 -20.83 -16.84
N GLN A 364 2.06 -20.93 -17.34
CA GLN A 364 2.50 -22.06 -18.18
C GLN A 364 2.30 -23.43 -17.49
N GLY A 365 2.45 -23.48 -16.17
CA GLY A 365 2.30 -24.69 -15.35
C GLY A 365 0.86 -25.11 -15.07
N ILE A 366 -0.15 -24.27 -15.35
CA ILE A 366 -1.56 -24.63 -15.14
C ILE A 366 -1.92 -25.80 -16.06
N ALA A 367 -2.33 -26.93 -15.49
CA ALA A 367 -2.59 -28.16 -16.24
C ALA A 367 -3.81 -28.04 -17.17
N ASP A 368 -4.90 -27.46 -16.66
CA ASP A 368 -6.12 -27.23 -17.43
C ASP A 368 -5.90 -26.16 -18.52
N PRO A 369 -6.08 -26.50 -19.81
CA PRO A 369 -5.80 -25.56 -20.89
C PRO A 369 -6.73 -24.33 -20.91
N GLU A 370 -7.97 -24.45 -20.46
CA GLU A 370 -8.92 -23.33 -20.46
C GLU A 370 -8.51 -22.32 -19.40
N MET A 371 -8.27 -22.78 -18.16
CA MET A 371 -7.76 -21.96 -17.06
C MET A 371 -6.40 -21.34 -17.41
N ARG A 372 -5.51 -22.08 -18.07
CA ARG A 372 -4.21 -21.55 -18.50
C ARG A 372 -4.37 -20.36 -19.45
N ILE A 373 -5.29 -20.45 -20.40
CA ILE A 373 -5.54 -19.37 -21.37
C ILE A 373 -6.27 -18.19 -20.73
N ASP A 374 -7.20 -18.45 -19.81
CA ASP A 374 -7.86 -17.39 -19.04
C ASP A 374 -6.85 -16.61 -18.20
N ALA A 375 -5.93 -17.29 -17.50
CA ALA A 375 -4.87 -16.65 -16.73
C ALA A 375 -3.92 -15.84 -17.61
N ALA A 376 -3.59 -16.37 -18.79
CA ALA A 376 -2.78 -15.65 -19.75
C ALA A 376 -3.46 -14.38 -20.25
N ASN A 377 -4.76 -14.42 -20.53
CA ASN A 377 -5.53 -13.25 -20.93
C ASN A 377 -5.62 -12.20 -19.82
N ALA A 378 -5.74 -12.63 -18.56
CA ALA A 378 -5.77 -11.73 -17.40
C ALA A 378 -4.52 -10.85 -17.36
N VAL A 379 -3.35 -11.39 -17.73
CA VAL A 379 -2.07 -10.64 -17.69
C VAL A 379 -1.61 -10.05 -19.02
N ALA A 380 -2.16 -10.52 -20.15
CA ALA A 380 -1.69 -10.15 -21.49
C ALA A 380 -1.72 -8.63 -21.77
N HIS A 381 -2.60 -7.88 -21.10
CA HIS A 381 -2.65 -6.41 -21.25
C HIS A 381 -1.40 -5.69 -20.70
N TRP A 382 -0.69 -6.31 -19.75
CA TRP A 382 0.53 -5.74 -19.16
C TRP A 382 1.81 -6.14 -19.89
N GLU A 383 1.71 -7.01 -20.91
CA GLU A 383 2.80 -7.35 -21.82
C GLU A 383 3.11 -6.20 -22.79
N MET A 384 3.74 -5.14 -22.26
CA MET A 384 4.11 -3.94 -22.99
C MET A 384 5.58 -3.90 -23.43
N GLY A 385 6.34 -4.96 -23.14
CA GLY A 385 7.77 -5.08 -23.45
C GLY A 385 8.06 -5.32 -24.93
N ASP A 386 9.03 -6.20 -25.21
CA ASP A 386 9.34 -6.61 -26.57
C ASP A 386 8.20 -7.49 -27.14
N PRO A 387 7.61 -7.14 -28.29
CA PRO A 387 6.55 -7.95 -28.90
C PRO A 387 6.97 -9.39 -29.20
N GLY A 388 8.25 -9.62 -29.53
CA GLY A 388 8.78 -10.96 -29.79
C GLY A 388 8.79 -11.81 -28.52
N GLU A 389 9.22 -11.26 -27.39
CA GLU A 389 9.19 -11.95 -26.09
C GLU A 389 7.76 -12.27 -25.64
N ALA A 390 6.84 -11.31 -25.76
CA ALA A 390 5.44 -11.50 -25.40
C ALA A 390 4.77 -12.58 -26.26
N LEU A 391 5.02 -12.58 -27.57
CA LEU A 391 4.50 -13.60 -28.49
C LEU A 391 5.14 -14.97 -28.24
N ALA A 392 6.45 -15.04 -27.98
CA ALA A 392 7.12 -16.29 -27.63
C ALA A 392 6.56 -16.89 -26.33
N TRP A 393 6.25 -16.05 -25.34
CA TRP A 393 5.55 -16.49 -24.14
C TRP A 393 4.14 -16.99 -24.45
N ALA A 394 3.34 -16.27 -25.23
CA ALA A 394 2.00 -16.74 -25.61
C ALA A 394 2.06 -18.10 -26.34
N GLU A 395 2.99 -18.27 -27.27
CA GLU A 395 3.19 -19.54 -27.99
C GLU A 395 3.56 -20.72 -27.09
N SER A 396 4.21 -20.47 -25.96
CA SER A 396 4.56 -21.52 -24.99
C SER A 396 3.36 -22.09 -24.21
N LEU A 397 2.17 -21.49 -24.33
CA LEU A 397 0.98 -21.88 -23.60
C LEU A 397 0.26 -23.11 -24.17
N GLY A 398 0.72 -23.64 -25.31
CA GLY A 398 0.21 -24.89 -25.86
C GLY A 398 0.12 -24.91 -27.38
N THR A 399 -0.94 -25.52 -27.93
CA THR A 399 -1.13 -25.59 -29.39
C THR A 399 -1.55 -24.23 -29.95
N GLU A 400 -1.44 -24.07 -31.27
CA GLU A 400 -1.84 -22.82 -31.93
C GLU A 400 -3.31 -22.46 -31.68
N GLU A 401 -4.19 -23.46 -31.61
CA GLU A 401 -5.59 -23.26 -31.26
C GLU A 401 -5.75 -22.68 -29.85
N GLN A 402 -4.89 -23.08 -28.90
CA GLN A 402 -4.93 -22.64 -27.51
C GLN A 402 -4.38 -21.22 -27.34
N TYR A 403 -3.23 -20.89 -27.94
CA TYR A 403 -2.62 -19.56 -27.74
C TYR A 403 -3.15 -18.48 -28.70
N ALA A 404 -3.81 -18.84 -29.81
CA ALA A 404 -4.34 -17.87 -30.77
C ALA A 404 -5.24 -16.78 -30.16
N PRO A 405 -6.13 -17.06 -29.18
CA PRO A 405 -6.90 -16.03 -28.48
C PRO A 405 -6.02 -15.02 -27.75
N VAL A 406 -4.95 -15.46 -27.06
CA VAL A 406 -4.03 -14.60 -26.31
C VAL A 406 -3.29 -13.67 -27.26
N VAL A 407 -2.75 -14.21 -28.36
CA VAL A 407 -2.08 -13.42 -29.40
C VAL A 407 -3.03 -12.38 -30.02
N ALA A 408 -4.27 -12.78 -30.31
CA ALA A 408 -5.27 -11.86 -30.85
C ALA A 408 -5.62 -10.73 -29.87
N TYR A 409 -5.69 -11.04 -28.57
CA TYR A 409 -5.91 -10.06 -27.51
C TYR A 409 -4.73 -9.08 -27.38
N MET A 410 -3.48 -9.58 -27.37
CA MET A 410 -2.28 -8.75 -27.34
C MET A 410 -2.23 -7.76 -28.50
N PHE A 411 -2.45 -8.23 -29.73
CA PHE A 411 -2.46 -7.35 -30.91
C PHE A 411 -3.60 -6.34 -30.87
N GLN A 412 -4.78 -6.72 -30.35
CA GLN A 412 -5.86 -5.76 -30.12
C GLN A 412 -5.44 -4.66 -29.15
N ASP A 413 -4.73 -5.01 -28.07
CA ASP A 413 -4.27 -4.03 -27.09
C ASP A 413 -3.18 -3.12 -27.63
N TRP A 414 -2.12 -3.70 -28.19
CA TRP A 414 -1.02 -2.95 -28.80
C TRP A 414 -1.52 -2.01 -29.89
N PHE A 415 -2.50 -2.45 -30.68
CA PHE A 415 -3.07 -1.63 -31.73
C PHE A 415 -3.88 -0.44 -31.21
N ARG A 416 -4.60 -0.58 -30.09
CA ARG A 416 -5.29 0.54 -29.45
C ARG A 416 -4.32 1.62 -28.98
N ARG A 417 -3.07 1.24 -28.65
CA ARG A 417 -2.02 2.15 -28.18
C ARG A 417 -1.17 2.73 -29.32
N ASP A 418 -0.73 1.88 -30.25
CA ASP A 418 0.13 2.21 -31.39
C ASP A 418 -0.25 1.34 -32.60
N ALA A 419 -1.25 1.79 -33.34
CA ALA A 419 -1.77 1.04 -34.49
C ALA A 419 -0.71 0.79 -35.59
N PRO A 420 0.14 1.76 -35.99
CA PRO A 420 1.20 1.51 -36.97
C PRO A 420 2.20 0.44 -36.54
N ARG A 421 2.70 0.50 -35.30
CA ARG A 421 3.67 -0.47 -34.79
C ARG A 421 3.05 -1.86 -34.64
N ALA A 422 1.84 -1.95 -34.08
CA ALA A 422 1.11 -3.20 -33.93
C ALA A 422 0.79 -3.84 -35.29
N THR A 423 0.40 -3.03 -36.29
CA THR A 423 0.17 -3.52 -37.66
C THR A 423 1.46 -4.07 -38.26
N THR A 424 2.58 -3.37 -38.09
CA THR A 424 3.88 -3.83 -38.60
C THR A 424 4.29 -5.16 -37.96
N ALA A 425 4.16 -5.28 -36.63
CA ALA A 425 4.45 -6.51 -35.91
C ALA A 425 3.51 -7.66 -36.33
N LEU A 426 2.21 -7.41 -36.49
CA LEU A 426 1.25 -8.43 -36.92
C LEU A 426 1.54 -8.95 -38.34
N MET A 427 1.95 -8.07 -39.26
CA MET A 427 2.29 -8.47 -40.62
C MET A 427 3.61 -9.23 -40.70
N ALA A 428 4.53 -9.00 -39.75
CA ALA A 428 5.77 -9.75 -39.61
C ALA A 428 5.59 -11.09 -38.86
N TYR A 429 4.51 -11.23 -38.08
CA TYR A 429 4.18 -12.45 -37.37
C TYR A 429 3.84 -13.60 -38.33
N ARG A 430 4.23 -14.82 -37.96
CA ARG A 430 4.12 -16.00 -38.83
C ARG A 430 2.66 -16.22 -39.28
N SER A 431 2.47 -16.64 -40.54
CA SER A 431 1.17 -17.06 -41.04
C SER A 431 0.65 -18.27 -40.26
N GLY A 432 -0.62 -18.25 -39.89
CA GLY A 432 -1.25 -19.29 -39.08
C GLY A 432 -2.56 -18.80 -38.47
N LEU A 433 -3.22 -19.71 -37.75
CA LEU A 433 -4.49 -19.43 -37.08
C LEU A 433 -4.38 -18.24 -36.11
N ALA A 434 -3.26 -18.10 -35.39
CA ALA A 434 -3.09 -16.99 -34.44
C ALA A 434 -3.04 -15.62 -35.11
N ARG A 435 -2.29 -15.49 -36.22
CA ARG A 435 -2.24 -14.25 -37.01
C ARG A 435 -3.61 -13.92 -37.59
N ASP A 436 -4.28 -14.92 -38.14
CA ASP A 436 -5.55 -14.77 -38.82
C ASP A 436 -6.69 -14.40 -37.85
N ARG A 437 -6.63 -14.93 -36.62
CA ARG A 437 -7.51 -14.55 -35.53
C ARG A 437 -7.27 -13.11 -35.07
N ALA A 438 -6.00 -12.68 -34.98
CA ALA A 438 -5.65 -11.29 -34.69
C ALA A 438 -6.14 -10.32 -35.78
N LEU A 439 -5.92 -10.66 -37.06
CA LEU A 439 -6.44 -9.91 -38.21
C LEU A 439 -7.96 -9.78 -38.16
N ARG A 440 -8.68 -10.88 -37.90
CA ARG A 440 -10.14 -10.86 -37.74
C ARG A 440 -10.58 -9.92 -36.62
N THR A 441 -9.88 -9.90 -35.49
CA THR A 441 -10.16 -8.97 -34.39
C THR A 441 -9.92 -7.53 -34.83
N LEU A 442 -8.83 -7.23 -35.54
CA LEU A 442 -8.55 -5.89 -36.04
C LEU A 442 -9.49 -5.42 -37.16
N VAL A 443 -10.07 -6.31 -37.96
CA VAL A 443 -11.18 -5.96 -38.87
C VAL A 443 -12.31 -5.33 -38.07
N ALA A 444 -12.72 -5.95 -36.96
CA ALA A 444 -13.80 -5.42 -36.12
C ALA A 444 -13.43 -4.04 -35.52
N VAL A 445 -12.20 -3.88 -35.05
CA VAL A 445 -11.70 -2.60 -34.53
C VAL A 445 -11.74 -1.49 -35.60
N ARG A 446 -11.29 -1.79 -36.83
CA ARG A 446 -11.29 -0.83 -37.93
C ARG A 446 -12.70 -0.45 -38.41
N LEU A 447 -13.63 -1.40 -38.44
CA LEU A 447 -15.02 -1.11 -38.76
C LEU A 447 -15.67 -0.19 -37.72
N ALA A 448 -15.39 -0.38 -36.43
CA ALA A 448 -15.88 0.51 -35.38
C ALA A 448 -15.32 1.94 -35.53
N ALA A 449 -14.13 2.10 -36.11
CA ALA A 449 -13.52 3.39 -36.44
C ALA A 449 -13.93 3.92 -37.84
N HIS A 450 -14.87 3.26 -38.52
CA HIS A 450 -15.27 3.56 -39.91
C HIS A 450 -14.14 3.50 -40.95
N ASP A 451 -13.01 2.88 -40.63
CA ASP A 451 -11.85 2.70 -41.51
C ASP A 451 -11.99 1.41 -42.32
N THR A 452 -12.90 1.47 -43.29
CA THR A 452 -13.25 0.30 -44.11
C THR A 452 -12.12 -0.15 -45.03
N VAL A 453 -11.23 0.75 -45.43
CA VAL A 453 -10.08 0.42 -46.30
C VAL A 453 -9.10 -0.48 -45.55
N ALA A 454 -8.75 -0.11 -44.31
CA ALA A 454 -7.88 -0.96 -43.48
C ALA A 454 -8.59 -2.27 -43.09
N ALA A 455 -9.90 -2.24 -42.82
CA ALA A 455 -10.68 -3.43 -42.52
C ALA A 455 -10.66 -4.45 -43.70
N GLU A 456 -10.90 -3.99 -44.92
CA GLU A 456 -10.85 -4.86 -46.11
C GLU A 456 -9.42 -5.37 -46.38
N ARG A 457 -8.41 -4.54 -46.17
CA ARG A 457 -7.00 -4.97 -46.26
C ARG A 457 -6.68 -6.11 -45.28
N PHE A 458 -7.11 -5.99 -44.02
CA PHE A 458 -6.93 -7.06 -43.03
C PHE A 458 -7.71 -8.31 -43.40
N PHE A 459 -8.96 -8.18 -43.87
CA PHE A 459 -9.76 -9.29 -44.35
C PHE A 459 -9.05 -10.10 -45.45
N HIS A 460 -8.46 -9.42 -46.43
CA HIS A 460 -7.76 -10.10 -47.53
C HIS A 460 -6.51 -10.85 -47.11
N ALA A 461 -5.90 -10.49 -45.97
CA ALA A 461 -4.73 -11.16 -45.40
C ALA A 461 -5.09 -12.40 -44.56
N ILE A 462 -6.38 -12.68 -44.31
CA ILE A 462 -6.83 -13.87 -43.57
C ILE A 462 -6.87 -15.07 -44.52
N GLU A 463 -6.12 -16.11 -44.18
CA GLU A 463 -6.02 -17.37 -44.93
C GLU A 463 -6.95 -18.45 -44.36
N SER A 464 -7.14 -18.47 -43.04
CA SER A 464 -7.96 -19.45 -42.32
C SER A 464 -9.43 -19.37 -42.76
N PRO A 465 -10.04 -20.46 -43.26
CA PRO A 465 -11.42 -20.42 -43.74
C PRO A 465 -12.43 -20.00 -42.66
N GLY A 466 -12.19 -20.38 -41.40
CA GLY A 466 -13.05 -20.04 -40.26
C GLY A 466 -13.02 -18.55 -39.91
N ASP A 467 -11.82 -17.97 -39.77
CA ASP A 467 -11.70 -16.55 -39.44
C ASP A 467 -12.08 -15.66 -40.63
N ARG A 468 -11.81 -16.12 -41.87
CA ARG A 468 -12.20 -15.39 -43.09
C ARG A 468 -13.71 -15.28 -43.22
N ARG A 469 -14.46 -16.39 -43.03
CA ARG A 469 -15.93 -16.35 -43.00
C ARG A 469 -16.46 -15.45 -41.88
N SER A 470 -15.87 -15.54 -40.70
CA SER A 470 -16.25 -14.70 -39.56
C SER A 470 -16.00 -13.20 -39.82
N ALA A 471 -14.89 -12.85 -40.47
CA ALA A 471 -14.58 -11.48 -40.87
C ALA A 471 -15.51 -10.99 -42.00
N ALA A 472 -15.82 -11.84 -42.99
CA ALA A 472 -16.79 -11.55 -44.03
C ALA A 472 -18.17 -11.22 -43.45
N GLY A 473 -18.66 -12.01 -42.49
CA GLY A 473 -19.94 -11.73 -41.82
C GLY A 473 -19.96 -10.40 -41.04
N ARG A 474 -18.81 -9.92 -40.54
CA ARG A 474 -18.70 -8.59 -39.90
C ARG A 474 -18.77 -7.46 -40.94
N LEU A 475 -18.02 -7.59 -42.03
CA LEU A 475 -18.04 -6.64 -43.15
C LEU A 475 -19.42 -6.57 -43.80
N GLN A 476 -20.08 -7.71 -43.99
CA GLN A 476 -21.45 -7.79 -44.50
C GLN A 476 -22.41 -6.97 -43.63
N ARG A 477 -22.45 -7.21 -42.31
CA ARG A 477 -23.34 -6.48 -41.39
C ARG A 477 -23.07 -4.97 -41.43
N TYR A 478 -21.81 -4.58 -41.34
CA TYR A 478 -21.42 -3.17 -41.42
C TYR A 478 -21.90 -2.50 -42.71
N TYR A 479 -21.71 -3.14 -43.87
CA TYR A 479 -22.14 -2.57 -45.15
C TYR A 479 -23.66 -2.62 -45.35
N THR A 480 -24.38 -3.58 -44.78
CA THR A 480 -25.85 -3.53 -44.78
C THR A 480 -26.37 -2.31 -44.02
N GLU A 481 -25.70 -1.90 -42.94
CA GLU A 481 -26.11 -0.75 -42.13
C GLU A 481 -25.66 0.60 -42.72
N THR A 482 -24.59 0.62 -43.51
CA THR A 482 -23.93 1.87 -43.94
C THR A 482 -23.91 2.11 -45.45
N ASP A 483 -24.16 1.10 -46.29
CA ASP A 483 -24.20 1.21 -47.76
C ASP A 483 -25.64 0.96 -48.27
N PRO A 484 -26.38 2.03 -48.63
CA PRO A 484 -27.76 1.92 -49.11
C PRO A 484 -27.91 1.18 -50.45
N ILE A 485 -26.81 0.93 -51.16
CA ILE A 485 -26.82 0.18 -52.44
C ILE A 485 -26.52 -1.31 -52.20
N GLU A 486 -26.12 -1.71 -50.98
CA GLU A 486 -25.81 -3.07 -50.54
C GLU A 486 -24.80 -3.85 -51.43
N ARG A 487 -24.07 -3.18 -52.33
CA ARG A 487 -23.19 -3.87 -53.29
C ARG A 487 -22.05 -4.61 -52.60
N LYS A 488 -21.40 -3.96 -51.63
CA LYS A 488 -20.36 -4.61 -50.83
C LYS A 488 -20.95 -5.65 -49.87
N ALA A 489 -22.13 -5.38 -49.31
CA ALA A 489 -22.83 -6.33 -48.45
C ALA A 489 -23.10 -7.66 -49.17
N ALA A 490 -23.52 -7.62 -50.44
CA ALA A 490 -23.76 -8.82 -51.25
C ALA A 490 -22.49 -9.64 -51.50
N VAL A 491 -21.34 -8.99 -51.71
CA VAL A 491 -20.05 -9.66 -51.89
C VAL A 491 -19.64 -10.40 -50.62
N PHE A 492 -19.64 -9.70 -49.48
CA PHE A 492 -19.26 -10.30 -48.20
C PHE A 492 -20.27 -11.34 -47.70
N ARG A 493 -21.55 -11.24 -48.08
CA ARG A 493 -22.56 -12.27 -47.82
C ARG A 493 -22.16 -13.61 -48.47
N ARG A 494 -21.76 -13.59 -49.75
CA ARG A 494 -21.31 -14.82 -50.45
C ARG A 494 -20.08 -15.43 -49.78
N LEU A 495 -19.08 -14.58 -49.47
CA LEU A 495 -17.85 -15.00 -48.82
C LEU A 495 -18.06 -15.53 -47.39
N ALA A 496 -19.15 -15.14 -46.73
CA ALA A 496 -19.53 -15.69 -45.43
C ALA A 496 -20.20 -17.07 -45.53
N THR A 497 -20.83 -17.37 -46.67
CA THR A 497 -21.62 -18.61 -46.91
C THR A 497 -20.92 -19.66 -47.77
N GLU A 498 -19.84 -19.32 -48.49
CA GLU A 498 -19.07 -20.29 -49.28
C GLU A 498 -18.32 -21.26 -48.34
N GLY A 499 -18.78 -22.52 -48.28
CA GLY A 499 -18.15 -23.59 -47.50
C GLY A 499 -19.03 -24.73 -46.98
N ASP A 500 -20.32 -24.81 -47.34
CA ASP A 500 -21.18 -25.99 -47.10
C ASP A 500 -21.13 -26.99 -48.27
#